data_AF-A0A923Y4L0-F1
#
_entry.id   AF-A0A923Y4L0-F1
#
_cell.length_a   1.000
_cell.length_b   1.000
_cell.length_c   1.000
_cell.angle_alpha   90.00
_cell.angle_beta   90.00
_cell.angle_gamma   90.00
#
_symmetry.space_group_name_H-M   'P 1'
#
loop_
_entity.id
_entity.type
_entity.pdbx_description
1 polymer ?
#
loop_
_entity_poly.entity_id
_entity_poly.type
_entity_poly.pdbx_seq_one_letter_code
_entity_poly.pdbx_strand_id
1 'polypeptide(L)'
;MTGIDAALRAPGGWLPLAFLAIMGLAMLAYVILDGYDLGVGVLLRAAGDSDKDTMVASIGPFWDANETWLVLGVGVLLVAFPPAHGVILGALYLPVTLMLVGLTLRGVAFDFRTKAGADRKAMWNLA
;
A
#
# COMPACT_ATOMS: atom_id res chain seq x y z
N MET A 1 -3.30 -6.15 -40.83
CA MET A 1 -3.83 -5.29 -39.76
C MET A 1 -4.32 -6.22 -38.66
N THR A 2 -3.71 -6.15 -37.48
CA THR A 2 -3.90 -7.16 -36.44
C THR A 2 -5.28 -6.96 -35.78
N GLY A 3 -5.93 -8.03 -35.32
CA GLY A 3 -7.26 -7.94 -34.69
C GLY A 3 -7.30 -7.01 -33.46
N ILE A 4 -6.15 -6.75 -32.84
CA ILE A 4 -5.97 -5.80 -31.74
C ILE A 4 -6.21 -4.36 -32.21
N ASP A 5 -5.69 -3.98 -33.38
CA ASP A 5 -5.85 -2.62 -33.93
C ASP A 5 -7.32 -2.28 -34.17
N ALA A 6 -8.10 -3.27 -34.62
CA ALA A 6 -9.54 -3.13 -34.81
C ALA A 6 -10.29 -3.05 -33.47
N ALA A 7 -9.90 -3.87 -32.49
CA ALA A 7 -10.51 -3.87 -31.16
C ALA A 7 -10.29 -2.54 -30.42
N LEU A 8 -9.08 -1.96 -30.48
CA LEU A 8 -8.75 -0.69 -29.83
C LEU A 8 -9.47 0.52 -30.44
N ARG A 9 -9.84 0.43 -31.72
CA ARG A 9 -10.59 1.48 -32.43
C ARG A 9 -12.10 1.43 -32.19
N ALA A 10 -12.63 0.31 -31.67
CA ALA A 10 -14.03 0.23 -31.30
C ALA A 10 -14.34 1.17 -30.12
N PRO A 11 -15.55 1.76 -30.04
CA PRO A 11 -15.95 2.57 -28.89
C PRO A 11 -15.76 1.81 -27.57
N GLY A 12 -14.89 2.33 -26.69
CA GLY A 12 -14.56 1.71 -25.41
C GLY A 12 -13.53 0.57 -25.46
N GLY A 13 -13.02 0.19 -26.62
CA GLY A 13 -12.03 -0.90 -26.75
C GLY A 13 -10.68 -0.62 -26.09
N TRP A 14 -10.37 0.65 -25.81
CA TRP A 14 -9.16 1.09 -25.11
C TRP A 14 -9.31 1.15 -23.58
N LEU A 15 -10.53 1.04 -23.04
CA LEU A 15 -10.79 1.14 -21.60
C LEU A 15 -9.99 0.13 -20.77
N PRO A 16 -9.84 -1.15 -21.17
CA PRO A 16 -9.03 -2.09 -20.41
C PRO A 16 -7.57 -1.64 -20.28
N LEU A 17 -6.98 -1.04 -21.32
CA LEU A 17 -5.61 -0.52 -21.25
C LEU A 17 -5.52 0.70 -20.34
N ALA A 18 -6.51 1.59 -20.38
CA ALA A 18 -6.55 2.74 -19.48
C ALA A 18 -6.67 2.31 -18.02
N PHE A 19 -7.59 1.39 -17.69
CA PHE A 19 -7.73 0.87 -16.33
C PHE A 19 -6.49 0.09 -15.88
N LEU A 20 -5.86 -0.68 -16.77
CA LEU A 20 -4.60 -1.35 -16.50
C LEU A 20 -3.49 -0.33 -16.17
N ALA A 21 -3.41 0.77 -16.92
CA ALA A 21 -2.43 1.83 -16.67
C ALA A 21 -2.69 2.57 -15.34
N ILE A 22 -3.96 2.89 -15.04
CA ILE A 22 -4.35 3.51 -13.76
C ILE A 22 -4.02 2.59 -12.59
N MET A 23 -4.37 1.31 -12.70
CA MET A 23 -4.05 0.31 -11.68
C MET A 23 -2.53 0.16 -11.52
N GLY A 24 -1.79 0.06 -12.63
CA GLY A 24 -0.33 -0.03 -12.61
C GLY A 24 0.33 1.19 -11.96
N LEU A 25 -0.15 2.39 -12.26
CA LEU A 25 0.30 3.62 -11.63
C LEU A 25 -0.02 3.65 -10.13
N ALA A 26 -1.22 3.24 -9.74
CA ALA A 26 -1.62 3.17 -8.33
C ALA A 26 -0.74 2.18 -7.55
N MET A 27 -0.51 0.98 -8.11
CA MET A 27 0.35 -0.02 -7.49
C MET A 27 1.82 0.45 -7.43
N LEU A 28 2.32 1.11 -8.47
CA LEU A 28 3.67 1.68 -8.47
C LEU A 28 3.82 2.77 -7.41
N ALA A 29 2.85 3.69 -7.32
CA ALA A 29 2.83 4.74 -6.32
C ALA A 29 2.81 4.13 -4.91
N TYR A 30 1.94 3.13 -4.66
CA TYR A 30 1.92 2.40 -3.39
C TYR A 30 3.28 1.80 -3.04
N VAL A 31 3.88 1.03 -3.96
CA VAL A 31 5.17 0.36 -3.71
C VAL A 31 6.29 1.35 -3.41
N ILE A 32 6.31 2.52 -4.07
CA ILE A 32 7.34 3.54 -3.82
C ILE A 32 7.08 4.26 -2.49
N LEU A 33 5.86 4.77 -2.30
CA LEU A 33 5.53 5.65 -1.17
C LEU A 33 5.43 4.87 0.14
N ASP A 34 4.63 3.80 0.15
CA ASP A 34 4.48 2.94 1.33
C ASP A 34 5.73 2.10 1.58
N GLY A 35 6.47 1.75 0.51
CA GLY A 35 7.75 1.05 0.63
C GLY A 35 8.81 1.87 1.37
N TYR A 36 8.80 3.20 1.22
CA TYR A 36 9.62 4.09 2.04
C TYR A 36 9.22 4.02 3.53
N ASP A 37 7.93 4.11 3.84
CA ASP A 37 7.43 4.04 5.23
C ASP A 37 7.82 2.72 5.90
N LEU A 38 7.61 1.60 5.20
CA LEU A 38 7.99 0.26 5.67
C LEU A 38 9.51 0.15 5.82
N GLY A 39 10.28 0.71 4.90
CA GLY A 39 11.74 0.75 4.97
C GLY A 39 12.24 1.48 6.21
N VAL A 40 11.67 2.65 6.51
CA VAL A 40 11.99 3.39 7.75
C VAL A 40 11.58 2.59 8.98
N GLY A 41 10.42 1.92 8.97
CA GLY A 41 9.98 1.03 10.06
C GLY A 41 10.97 -0.12 10.35
N VAL A 42 11.50 -0.76 9.30
CA VAL A 42 12.54 -1.80 9.44
C VAL A 42 13.82 -1.23 10.03
N LEU A 43 14.26 -0.06 9.54
CA LEU A 43 15.50 0.59 9.99
C LEU A 43 15.39 1.16 11.41
N LEU A 44 14.19 1.53 11.86
CA LEU A 44 13.92 2.11 13.18
C LEU A 44 14.47 1.24 14.32
N ARG A 45 14.47 -0.09 14.15
CA ARG A 45 15.00 -1.06 15.11
C ARG A 45 16.51 -0.97 15.30
N ALA A 46 17.23 -0.60 14.25
CA ALA A 46 18.69 -0.48 14.23
C ALA A 46 19.18 0.95 14.52
N ALA A 47 18.28 1.94 14.49
CA ALA A 47 18.60 3.34 14.73
C ALA A 47 18.91 3.64 16.20
N GLY A 48 19.74 4.67 16.43
CA GLY A 48 19.96 5.24 17.77
C GLY A 48 18.73 5.99 18.28
N ASP A 49 18.57 6.07 19.61
CA ASP A 49 17.40 6.71 20.22
C ASP A 49 17.23 8.20 19.83
N SER A 50 18.33 8.89 19.51
CA SER A 50 18.31 10.27 19.00
C SER A 50 17.64 10.42 17.64
N ASP A 51 17.72 9.38 16.79
CA ASP A 51 17.31 9.46 15.39
C ASP A 51 15.89 8.91 15.19
N LYS A 52 15.42 8.06 16.11
CA LYS A 52 14.11 7.39 16.05
C LYS A 52 12.93 8.36 15.99
N ASP A 53 13.03 9.51 16.65
CA ASP A 53 11.95 10.50 16.64
C ASP A 53 11.90 11.25 15.31
N THR A 54 13.05 11.58 14.71
CA THR A 54 13.13 12.16 13.36
C THR A 54 12.63 11.18 12.29
N MET A 55 13.02 9.90 12.40
CA MET A 55 12.56 8.85 11.48
C MET A 55 11.03 8.72 11.49
N VAL A 56 10.40 8.65 12.67
CA VAL A 56 8.93 8.57 12.75
C VAL A 56 8.26 9.85 12.28
N ALA A 57 8.82 11.03 12.61
CA ALA A 57 8.28 12.31 12.15
C ALA A 57 8.28 12.44 10.61
N SER A 58 9.20 11.76 9.92
CA SER A 58 9.27 11.79 8.45
C SER A 58 8.14 11.01 7.76
N ILE A 59 7.55 10.01 8.44
CA ILE A 59 6.45 9.17 7.93
C ILE A 59 5.07 9.71 8.34
N GLY A 60 4.96 10.22 9.56
CA GLY A 60 3.69 10.51 10.25
C GLY A 60 2.63 11.28 9.44
N PRO A 61 2.97 12.31 8.65
CA PRO A 61 1.97 13.06 7.88
C PRO A 61 1.43 12.33 6.64
N PHE A 62 2.10 11.28 6.15
CA PHE A 62 1.87 10.74 4.80
C PHE A 62 1.43 9.29 4.77
N TRP A 63 1.70 8.49 5.81
CA TRP A 63 1.46 7.04 5.79
C TRP A 63 0.02 6.66 5.48
N ASP A 64 -0.96 7.34 6.05
CA ASP A 64 -2.39 7.08 5.81
C ASP A 64 -2.78 7.38 4.35
N ALA A 65 -2.19 8.43 3.76
CA ALA A 65 -2.37 8.74 2.34
C ALA A 65 -1.73 7.67 1.44
N ASN A 66 -0.63 7.05 1.86
CA ASN A 66 0.07 6.05 1.09
C ASN A 66 -0.75 4.76 0.93
N GLU A 67 -1.48 4.35 1.97
CA GLU A 67 -2.35 3.17 1.93
C GLU A 67 -3.51 3.30 0.91
N THR A 68 -3.96 4.53 0.64
CA THR A 68 -5.05 4.78 -0.32
C THR A 68 -4.74 4.31 -1.74
N TRP A 69 -3.45 4.31 -2.13
CA TRP A 69 -3.02 3.83 -3.45
C TRP A 69 -3.23 2.32 -3.62
N LEU A 70 -3.00 1.54 -2.56
CA LEU A 70 -3.28 0.10 -2.56
C LEU A 70 -4.78 -0.15 -2.70
N VAL A 71 -5.60 0.58 -1.93
CA VAL A 71 -7.06 0.48 -1.99
C VAL A 71 -7.57 0.82 -3.39
N LEU A 72 -7.04 1.87 -4.02
CA LEU A 72 -7.37 2.23 -5.40
C LEU A 72 -6.99 1.12 -6.38
N GLY A 73 -5.79 0.55 -6.28
CA GLY A 73 -5.34 -0.54 -7.14
C GLY A 73 -6.25 -1.77 -7.06
N VAL A 74 -6.60 -2.20 -5.85
CA VAL A 74 -7.52 -3.33 -5.63
C VAL A 74 -8.95 -3.00 -6.06
N GLY A 75 -9.42 -1.77 -5.83
CA GLY A 75 -10.73 -1.30 -6.27
C GLY A 75 -10.86 -1.28 -7.79
N VAL A 76 -9.83 -0.81 -8.51
CA VAL A 76 -9.79 -0.88 -9.98
C VAL A 76 -9.77 -2.33 -10.45
N LEU A 77 -8.99 -3.21 -9.81
CA LEU A 77 -8.97 -4.63 -10.13
C LEU A 77 -10.37 -5.26 -9.99
N LEU A 78 -11.10 -4.94 -8.92
CA LEU A 78 -12.47 -5.41 -8.69
C LEU A 78 -13.45 -4.90 -9.75
N VAL A 79 -13.43 -3.61 -10.06
CA VAL A 79 -14.42 -2.97 -10.94
C VAL A 79 -14.15 -3.23 -12.42
N ALA A 80 -12.90 -3.06 -12.86
CA ALA A 80 -12.52 -3.19 -14.26
C ALA A 80 -12.19 -4.64 -14.67
N PHE A 81 -11.77 -5.49 -13.73
CA PHE A 81 -11.38 -6.88 -14.00
C PHE A 81 -11.91 -7.88 -12.96
N PRO A 82 -13.24 -8.00 -12.74
CA PRO A 82 -13.80 -8.84 -11.67
C PRO A 82 -13.33 -10.32 -11.67
N PRO A 83 -13.20 -11.01 -12.83
CA PRO A 83 -12.68 -12.38 -12.84
C PRO A 83 -11.21 -12.45 -12.37
N ALA A 84 -10.39 -11.49 -12.79
CA ALA A 84 -8.99 -11.43 -12.37
C ALA A 84 -8.87 -11.13 -10.86
N HIS A 85 -9.69 -10.21 -10.34
CA HIS A 85 -9.79 -9.96 -8.91
C HIS A 85 -10.04 -11.25 -8.11
N GLY A 86 -11.05 -12.04 -8.51
CA GLY A 86 -11.39 -13.30 -7.83
C GLY A 86 -10.27 -14.34 -7.88
N VAL A 87 -9.63 -14.51 -9.04
CA VAL A 87 -8.50 -15.45 -9.19
C VAL A 87 -7.29 -15.01 -8.36
N ILE A 88 -6.91 -13.73 -8.43
CA ILE A 88 -5.72 -13.20 -7.77
C ILE A 88 -5.90 -13.21 -6.25
N LEU A 89 -6.99 -12.63 -5.71
CA LEU A 89 -7.21 -12.61 -4.27
C LEU A 89 -7.58 -13.99 -3.70
N GLY A 90 -8.16 -14.87 -4.51
CA GLY A 90 -8.35 -16.27 -4.14
C GLY A 90 -7.02 -16.99 -3.95
N ALA A 91 -6.10 -16.84 -4.90
CA ALA A 91 -4.76 -17.44 -4.82
C ALA A 91 -3.88 -16.82 -3.72
N LEU A 92 -4.02 -15.51 -3.48
CA LEU A 92 -3.23 -14.74 -2.52
C LEU A 92 -3.96 -14.46 -1.20
N TYR A 93 -5.02 -15.21 -0.88
CA TYR A 93 -5.88 -14.93 0.27
C TYR A 93 -5.10 -14.79 1.58
N LEU A 94 -4.29 -15.79 1.93
CA LEU A 94 -3.48 -15.78 3.15
C LEU A 94 -2.39 -14.69 3.12
N PRO A 95 -1.55 -14.57 2.08
CA PRO A 95 -0.57 -13.48 1.97
C PRO A 95 -1.18 -12.08 2.11
N VAL A 96 -2.27 -11.79 1.40
CA VAL A 96 -2.94 -10.48 1.43
C VAL A 96 -3.55 -10.23 2.80
N THR A 97 -4.16 -11.24 3.42
CA THR A 97 -4.72 -11.10 4.77
C THR A 97 -3.64 -10.76 5.79
N LEU A 98 -2.50 -11.47 5.78
CA LEU A 98 -1.37 -11.18 6.67
C LEU A 98 -0.79 -9.78 6.42
N MET A 99 -0.68 -9.37 5.16
CA MET A 99 -0.27 -8.02 4.78
C MET A 99 -1.20 -6.96 5.36
N LEU A 100 -2.53 -7.10 5.19
CA LEU A 100 -3.52 -6.14 5.70
C LEU A 100 -3.52 -6.06 7.24
N VAL A 101 -3.35 -7.19 7.93
CA VAL A 101 -3.18 -7.21 9.39
C VAL A 101 -1.92 -6.43 9.79
N GLY A 102 -0.79 -6.65 9.09
CA GLY A 102 0.45 -5.91 9.33
C GLY A 102 0.30 -4.41 9.14
N LEU A 103 -0.32 -3.97 8.03
CA LEU A 103 -0.59 -2.56 7.76
C LEU A 103 -1.49 -1.93 8.83
N THR A 104 -2.54 -2.65 9.25
CA THR A 104 -3.43 -2.19 10.33
C THR A 104 -2.67 -2.00 11.64
N LEU A 105 -1.83 -2.98 12.02
CA LEU A 105 -1.02 -2.90 13.24
C LEU A 105 -0.02 -1.73 13.18
N ARG A 106 0.58 -1.47 12.03
CA ARG A 106 1.47 -0.33 11.79
C ARG A 106 0.74 1.00 12.04
N GLY A 107 -0.44 1.17 11.44
CA GLY A 107 -1.26 2.37 11.65
C GLY A 107 -1.59 2.60 13.13
N VAL A 108 -1.99 1.54 13.84
CA VAL A 108 -2.24 1.58 15.28
C VAL A 108 -0.96 1.93 16.06
N ALA A 109 0.19 1.36 15.71
CA ALA A 109 1.44 1.59 16.42
C ALA A 109 1.89 3.06 16.33
N PHE A 110 1.78 3.71 15.17
CA PHE A 110 2.11 5.12 15.02
C PHE A 110 1.16 6.02 15.81
N ASP A 111 -0.14 5.75 15.76
CA ASP A 111 -1.17 6.53 16.47
C ASP A 111 -1.05 6.39 18.00
N PHE A 112 -0.67 5.21 18.49
CA PHE A 112 -0.44 4.99 19.91
C PHE A 112 0.92 5.52 20.37
N ARG A 113 1.98 5.51 19.54
CA ARG A 113 3.29 6.10 19.90
C ARG A 113 3.20 7.61 20.12
N THR A 114 2.36 8.32 19.36
CA THR A 114 2.17 9.77 19.53
C THR A 114 1.36 10.12 20.78
N LYS A 115 0.50 9.21 21.26
CA LYS A 115 -0.39 9.40 22.42
C LYS A 115 0.11 8.74 23.72
N ALA A 116 1.08 7.84 23.67
CA ALA A 116 1.58 7.11 24.84
C ALA A 116 2.63 7.89 25.64
N GLY A 117 2.47 7.92 26.97
CA GLY A 117 3.49 8.37 27.92
C GLY A 117 4.77 7.52 27.85
N ALA A 118 5.88 8.08 28.37
CA ALA A 118 7.26 7.56 28.23
C ALA A 118 7.42 6.06 28.53
N ASP A 119 6.63 5.51 29.45
CA ASP A 119 6.74 4.13 29.94
C ASP A 119 6.27 3.04 28.95
N ARG A 120 5.55 3.40 27.86
CA ARG A 120 5.07 2.45 26.85
C ARG A 120 5.66 2.66 25.45
N LYS A 121 6.52 3.66 25.25
CA LYS A 121 7.14 3.96 23.94
C LYS A 121 7.95 2.79 23.37
N ALA A 122 8.63 2.02 24.23
CA ALA A 122 9.48 0.90 23.81
C ALA A 122 8.70 -0.26 23.17
N MET A 123 7.47 -0.51 23.61
CA MET A 123 6.62 -1.58 23.07
C MET A 123 6.11 -1.24 21.66
N TRP A 124 5.87 0.05 21.38
CA TRP A 124 5.44 0.56 20.08
C TRP A 124 6.59 0.81 19.09
N ASN A 125 7.85 0.66 19.52
CA ASN A 125 9.00 0.65 18.61
C ASN A 125 9.23 -0.73 17.96
N LEU A 126 8.52 -1.76 18.44
CA LEU A 126 8.69 -3.16 18.06
C LEU A 126 7.64 -3.65 17.05
N ALA A 127 6.51 -2.95 16.95
CA ALA A 127 5.44 -3.15 15.98
C ALA A 127 5.72 -2.31 14.73
#